data_AF-A0A1H6ISC2-F1
#
_entry.id   AF-A0A1H6ISC2-F1
#
_cell.length_a   1.000
_cell.length_b   1.000
_cell.length_c   1.000
_cell.angle_alpha   90.00
_cell.angle_beta   90.00
_cell.angle_gamma   90.00
#
_symmetry.space_group_name_H-M   'P 1'
#
loop_
_entity.id
_entity.type
_entity.pdbx_description
1 polymer ?
#
loop_
_entity_poly.entity_id
_entity_poly.type
_entity_poly.pdbx_seq_one_letter_code
_entity_poly.pdbx_strand_id
1 'polypeptide(L)'
;MGLFETIRSVFGTNAESDATRAADPEDLFGMSTAYMTMEADLGYDHVGEAALCFSGVDSTAFADAVDDVEAILDAGEAETGTGFHQHEDDHGYRWFVLEDDDPEDLVTSVHFAADTFVEAGFGSRLLAAVFGFETADRRAYWIYSFRRGAYYPFVPTGSSERDERVEFKLRSVLESELDVEDDESYWYPLWPDASGDHPWE
;
A
#
# COMPACT_ATOMS: atom_id res chain seq x y z
N MET A 1 18.03 4.28 18.95
CA MET A 1 17.14 5.21 19.67
C MET A 1 17.06 6.49 18.85
N GLY A 2 16.20 6.50 17.83
CA GLY A 2 16.15 7.60 16.87
C GLY A 2 15.34 7.22 15.64
N LEU A 3 14.37 8.07 15.32
CA LEU A 3 13.45 8.09 14.17
C LEU A 3 12.23 7.14 14.20
N PHE A 4 12.40 5.82 14.38
CA PHE A 4 11.26 4.88 14.24
C PHE A 4 10.33 4.79 15.47
N GLU A 5 10.80 5.19 16.67
CA GLU A 5 9.93 5.32 17.86
C GLU A 5 8.84 6.40 17.70
N THR A 6 9.00 7.33 16.75
CA THR A 6 7.98 8.35 16.44
C THR A 6 6.80 7.76 15.67
N ILE A 7 7.04 6.75 14.81
CA ILE A 7 5.98 6.07 14.06
C ILE A 7 5.06 5.34 15.05
N ARG A 8 5.61 4.65 16.06
CA ARG A 8 4.78 4.03 17.11
C ARG A 8 3.98 5.04 17.95
N SER A 9 4.50 6.25 18.17
CA SER A 9 3.86 7.28 18.97
C SER A 9 2.67 7.95 18.25
N VAL A 10 2.80 8.18 16.94
CA VAL A 10 1.69 8.69 16.10
C VAL A 10 0.68 7.59 15.83
N PHE A 11 1.12 6.35 15.65
CA PHE A 11 0.23 5.26 15.26
C PHE A 11 -0.54 4.59 16.40
N GLY A 12 -0.16 4.80 17.66
CA GLY A 12 -0.69 4.04 18.80
C GLY A 12 -1.71 4.74 19.70
N THR A 13 -1.86 6.08 19.67
CA THR A 13 -2.55 6.75 20.79
C THR A 13 -3.43 7.96 20.49
N ASN A 14 -3.51 8.48 19.26
CA ASN A 14 -4.42 9.60 18.92
C ASN A 14 -5.21 9.41 17.61
N ALA A 15 -5.18 8.21 17.03
CA ALA A 15 -5.54 7.96 15.63
C ALA A 15 -7.03 8.09 15.28
N GLU A 16 -7.94 8.02 16.25
CA GLU A 16 -9.40 8.15 15.98
C GLU A 16 -9.82 9.59 15.63
N SER A 17 -8.98 10.60 15.88
CA SER A 17 -9.32 12.02 15.64
C SER A 17 -8.75 12.62 14.35
N ASP A 18 -7.94 11.87 13.59
CA ASP A 18 -7.26 12.37 12.37
C ASP A 18 -7.73 11.64 11.09
N ALA A 19 -8.77 10.81 11.16
CA ALA A 19 -9.39 10.24 9.98
C ALA A 19 -10.28 11.30 9.31
N THR A 20 -9.83 11.86 8.19
CA THR A 20 -10.64 12.82 7.40
C THR A 20 -11.87 12.14 6.78
N ARG A 21 -11.80 10.82 6.54
CA ARG A 21 -12.87 9.95 6.03
C ARG A 21 -12.72 8.52 6.57
N ALA A 22 -13.81 7.75 6.61
CA ALA A 22 -13.70 6.30 6.76
C ALA A 22 -13.00 5.74 5.52
N ALA A 23 -11.98 4.90 5.71
CA ALA A 23 -11.37 4.21 4.58
C ALA A 23 -12.31 3.13 4.07
N ASP A 24 -12.58 3.18 2.77
CA ASP A 24 -13.35 2.18 2.05
C ASP A 24 -12.38 1.42 1.14
N PRO A 25 -12.28 0.08 1.25
CA PRO A 25 -11.48 -0.72 0.33
C PRO A 25 -11.83 -0.45 -1.14
N GLU A 26 -13.07 -0.05 -1.43
CA GLU A 26 -13.53 0.36 -2.77
C GLU A 26 -12.67 1.49 -3.39
N ASP A 27 -12.04 2.35 -2.58
CA ASP A 27 -11.13 3.39 -3.07
C ASP A 27 -9.89 2.81 -3.77
N LEU A 28 -9.56 1.54 -3.53
CA LEU A 28 -8.45 0.83 -4.17
C LEU A 28 -8.64 0.72 -5.70
N PHE A 29 -9.88 0.63 -6.18
CA PHE A 29 -10.18 0.55 -7.61
C PHE A 29 -9.84 1.82 -8.40
N GLY A 30 -9.66 2.97 -7.72
CA GLY A 30 -9.11 4.16 -8.37
C GLY A 30 -7.76 3.90 -9.02
N MET A 31 -6.96 3.00 -8.44
CA MET A 31 -5.62 2.67 -8.93
C MET A 31 -5.65 2.02 -10.33
N SER A 32 -6.69 1.29 -10.70
CA SER A 32 -6.81 0.69 -12.04
C SER A 32 -6.77 1.75 -13.15
N THR A 33 -7.35 2.93 -12.91
CA THR A 33 -7.27 4.03 -13.88
C THR A 33 -5.89 4.70 -13.82
N ALA A 34 -5.34 4.85 -12.61
CA ALA A 34 -4.01 5.43 -12.43
C ALA A 34 -2.90 4.62 -13.11
N TYR A 35 -2.99 3.28 -13.14
CA TYR A 35 -2.05 2.42 -13.89
C TYR A 35 -1.97 2.82 -15.36
N MET A 36 -3.12 3.03 -16.01
CA MET A 36 -3.18 3.45 -17.41
C MET A 36 -2.52 4.82 -17.63
N THR A 37 -2.80 5.79 -16.75
CA THR A 37 -2.19 7.14 -16.84
C THR A 37 -0.69 7.11 -16.54
N MET A 38 -0.25 6.28 -15.59
CA MET A 38 1.17 6.09 -15.26
C MET A 38 1.95 5.57 -16.47
N GLU A 39 1.41 4.56 -17.17
CA GLU A 39 2.03 4.01 -18.39
C GLU A 39 1.96 5.01 -19.56
N ALA A 40 0.76 5.50 -19.88
CA ALA A 40 0.50 6.24 -21.11
C ALA A 40 1.05 7.69 -21.09
N ASP A 41 0.90 8.40 -19.97
CA ASP A 41 1.21 9.83 -19.87
C ASP A 41 2.53 10.10 -19.13
N LEU A 42 2.92 9.23 -18.19
CA LEU A 42 4.08 9.44 -17.33
C LEU A 42 5.27 8.53 -17.69
N GLY A 43 5.04 7.46 -18.45
CA GLY A 43 6.07 6.52 -18.89
C GLY A 43 6.61 5.63 -17.78
N TYR A 44 5.77 5.30 -16.80
CA TYR A 44 6.06 4.33 -15.76
C TYR A 44 5.40 2.99 -16.08
N ASP A 45 6.20 1.94 -16.08
CA ASP A 45 5.73 0.56 -16.13
C ASP A 45 5.35 0.13 -14.70
N HIS A 46 4.38 -0.76 -14.54
CA HIS A 46 4.12 -1.41 -13.25
C HIS A 46 5.22 -2.41 -12.94
N VAL A 47 5.55 -2.58 -11.66
CA VAL A 47 6.60 -3.54 -11.24
C VAL A 47 6.09 -5.00 -11.22
N GLY A 48 4.79 -5.21 -11.43
CA GLY A 48 4.15 -6.52 -11.29
C GLY A 48 3.89 -6.93 -9.83
N GLU A 49 4.07 -6.02 -8.87
CA GLU A 49 3.91 -6.30 -7.44
C GLU A 49 3.09 -5.22 -6.74
N ALA A 50 2.26 -5.66 -5.78
CA ALA A 50 1.54 -4.80 -4.85
C ALA A 50 1.59 -5.39 -3.44
N ALA A 51 1.55 -4.54 -2.41
CA ALA A 51 1.66 -4.98 -1.03
C ALA A 51 0.59 -4.37 -0.13
N LEU A 52 -0.02 -5.18 0.74
CA LEU A 52 -0.96 -4.76 1.77
C LEU A 52 -0.30 -4.85 3.16
N CYS A 53 -0.09 -3.71 3.80
CA CYS A 53 0.47 -3.59 5.13
C CYS A 53 -0.62 -3.57 6.21
N PHE A 54 -0.43 -4.39 7.25
CA PHE A 54 -1.34 -4.47 8.39
C PHE A 54 -0.62 -4.76 9.71
N SER A 55 -1.28 -4.38 10.81
CA SER A 55 -0.78 -4.58 12.17
C SER A 55 -1.39 -5.82 12.81
N GLY A 56 -0.54 -6.75 13.23
CA GLY A 56 -0.96 -7.98 13.88
C GLY A 56 -1.61 -7.79 15.25
N VAL A 57 -2.39 -8.77 15.69
CA VAL A 57 -2.74 -8.98 17.10
C VAL A 57 -2.78 -10.45 17.45
N ASP A 58 -2.32 -10.75 18.66
CA ASP A 58 -2.48 -12.05 19.29
C ASP A 58 -3.95 -12.29 19.66
N SER A 59 -4.75 -12.67 18.67
CA SER A 59 -6.12 -13.14 18.88
C SER A 59 -6.47 -14.21 17.86
N THR A 60 -7.19 -15.25 18.30
CA THR A 60 -7.63 -16.33 17.41
C THR A 60 -8.46 -15.81 16.25
N ALA A 61 -9.40 -14.90 16.52
CA ALA A 61 -10.23 -14.29 15.48
C ALA A 61 -9.41 -13.54 14.42
N PHE A 62 -8.26 -12.95 14.79
CA PHE A 62 -7.37 -12.32 13.83
C PHE A 62 -6.60 -13.34 13.00
N ALA A 63 -6.16 -14.44 13.62
CA ALA A 63 -5.56 -15.55 12.87
C ALA A 63 -6.56 -16.13 11.87
N ASP A 64 -7.81 -16.38 12.29
CA ASP A 64 -8.87 -16.85 11.40
C ASP A 64 -9.09 -15.89 10.21
N ALA A 65 -9.08 -14.57 10.43
CA ALA A 65 -9.20 -13.59 9.35
C ALA A 65 -7.99 -13.60 8.38
N VAL A 66 -6.79 -13.84 8.89
CA VAL A 66 -5.58 -14.00 8.05
C VAL A 66 -5.70 -15.28 7.22
N ASP A 67 -6.06 -16.40 7.85
CA ASP A 67 -6.31 -17.68 7.16
C ASP A 67 -7.40 -17.55 6.07
N ASP A 68 -8.46 -16.78 6.33
CA ASP A 68 -9.52 -16.50 5.36
C ASP A 68 -8.98 -15.71 4.14
N VAL A 69 -8.16 -14.67 4.38
CA VAL A 69 -7.49 -13.92 3.30
C VAL A 69 -6.58 -14.85 2.48
N GLU A 70 -5.75 -15.66 3.15
CA GLU A 70 -4.86 -16.61 2.48
C GLU A 70 -5.65 -17.59 1.61
N ALA A 71 -6.75 -18.15 2.12
CA ALA A 71 -7.58 -19.07 1.36
C ALA A 71 -8.20 -18.42 0.10
N ILE A 72 -8.55 -17.13 0.18
CA ILE A 72 -9.06 -16.37 -0.97
C ILE A 72 -7.95 -16.12 -1.98
N LEU A 73 -6.76 -15.71 -1.54
CA LEU A 73 -5.62 -15.45 -2.42
C LEU A 73 -5.09 -16.73 -3.08
N ASP A 74 -5.04 -17.85 -2.37
CA ASP A 74 -4.72 -19.19 -2.91
C ASP A 74 -5.72 -19.61 -4.00
N ALA A 75 -7.02 -19.31 -3.79
CA ALA A 75 -8.04 -19.56 -4.80
C ALA A 75 -7.85 -18.64 -6.02
N GLY A 76 -7.48 -17.38 -5.80
CA GLY A 76 -7.12 -16.42 -6.83
C GLY A 76 -5.94 -16.88 -7.68
N GLU A 77 -4.86 -17.37 -7.06
CA GLU A 77 -3.69 -17.91 -7.78
C GLU A 77 -4.08 -19.01 -8.78
N ALA A 78 -5.05 -19.86 -8.41
CA ALA A 78 -5.53 -20.91 -9.30
C ALA A 78 -6.37 -20.40 -10.49
N GLU A 79 -6.98 -19.21 -10.38
CA GLU A 79 -7.86 -18.62 -11.39
C GLU A 79 -7.16 -17.56 -12.27
N THR A 80 -6.46 -16.61 -11.65
CA THR A 80 -5.77 -15.48 -12.32
C THR A 80 -4.28 -15.74 -12.50
N GLY A 81 -3.67 -16.54 -11.63
CA GLY A 81 -2.23 -16.73 -11.58
C GLY A 81 -1.51 -15.78 -10.62
N THR A 82 -2.26 -14.94 -9.89
CA THR A 82 -1.72 -13.98 -8.92
C THR A 82 -1.05 -14.73 -7.77
N GLY A 83 0.26 -14.67 -7.71
CA GLY A 83 1.04 -15.24 -6.61
C GLY A 83 0.95 -14.34 -5.38
N PHE A 84 1.06 -14.92 -4.19
CA PHE A 84 1.18 -14.14 -2.97
C PHE A 84 2.15 -14.77 -1.97
N HIS A 85 2.73 -13.92 -1.13
CA HIS A 85 3.49 -14.35 0.04
C HIS A 85 3.33 -13.38 1.21
N GLN A 86 3.54 -13.89 2.41
CA GLN A 86 3.57 -13.05 3.62
C GLN A 86 5.00 -12.66 3.98
N HIS A 87 5.16 -11.40 4.37
CA HIS A 87 6.39 -10.88 4.92
C HIS A 87 6.11 -10.18 6.26
N GLU A 88 6.95 -10.43 7.27
CA GLU A 88 6.92 -9.71 8.55
C GLU A 88 8.20 -8.89 8.67
N ASP A 89 8.02 -7.57 8.77
CA ASP A 89 9.11 -6.62 8.87
C ASP A 89 9.62 -6.49 10.32
N ASP A 90 10.86 -6.02 10.50
CA ASP A 90 11.53 -5.85 11.80
C ASP A 90 10.76 -4.96 12.81
N HIS A 91 9.80 -4.18 12.32
CA HIS A 91 8.94 -3.32 13.15
C HIS A 91 7.65 -3.99 13.65
N GLY A 92 7.42 -5.27 13.31
CA GLY A 92 6.24 -6.05 13.69
C GLY A 92 5.01 -5.76 12.83
N TYR A 93 5.22 -5.18 11.65
CA TYR A 93 4.20 -5.04 10.62
C TYR A 93 4.21 -6.27 9.71
N ARG A 94 3.03 -6.68 9.27
CA ARG A 94 2.86 -7.78 8.34
C ARG A 94 2.39 -7.26 6.99
N TRP A 95 2.85 -7.94 5.96
CA TRP A 95 2.64 -7.57 4.58
C TRP A 95 2.13 -8.79 3.82
N PHE A 96 1.05 -8.62 3.06
CA PHE A 96 0.74 -9.51 1.95
C PHE A 96 1.33 -8.90 0.70
N VAL A 97 2.31 -9.56 0.10
CA VAL A 97 2.93 -9.16 -1.16
C VAL A 97 2.32 -10.02 -2.26
N LEU A 98 1.73 -9.37 -3.24
CA LEU A 98 1.02 -9.96 -4.38
C LEU A 98 1.84 -9.70 -5.64
N GLU A 99 1.95 -10.71 -6.50
CA GLU A 99 2.72 -10.68 -7.75
C GLU A 99 1.83 -11.11 -8.92
N ASP A 100 1.66 -10.24 -9.90
CA ASP A 100 0.93 -10.50 -11.14
C ASP A 100 1.38 -9.53 -12.26
N ASP A 101 1.41 -10.01 -13.49
CA ASP A 101 1.68 -9.19 -14.66
C ASP A 101 0.46 -8.31 -15.04
N ASP A 102 -0.74 -8.61 -14.53
CA ASP A 102 -1.95 -7.83 -14.74
C ASP A 102 -2.25 -6.88 -13.55
N PRO A 103 -2.24 -5.55 -13.76
CA PRO A 103 -2.49 -4.59 -12.70
C PRO A 103 -3.92 -4.62 -12.16
N GLU A 104 -4.92 -5.04 -12.95
CA GLU A 104 -6.31 -5.17 -12.47
C GLU A 104 -6.44 -6.32 -11.48
N ASP A 105 -5.74 -7.43 -11.72
CA ASP A 105 -5.71 -8.58 -10.81
C ASP A 105 -4.99 -8.25 -9.50
N LEU A 106 -3.89 -7.48 -9.53
CA LEU A 106 -3.22 -6.96 -8.33
C LEU A 106 -4.17 -6.09 -7.49
N VAL A 107 -4.83 -5.10 -8.11
CA VAL A 107 -5.75 -4.19 -7.39
C VAL A 107 -6.90 -4.97 -6.77
N THR A 108 -7.47 -5.91 -7.54
CA THR A 108 -8.57 -6.76 -7.09
C THR A 108 -8.16 -7.64 -5.91
N SER A 109 -6.97 -8.23 -5.95
CA SER A 109 -6.45 -9.09 -4.88
C SER A 109 -6.15 -8.30 -3.61
N VAL A 110 -5.53 -7.12 -3.72
CA VAL A 110 -5.33 -6.19 -2.58
C VAL A 110 -6.67 -5.78 -1.98
N HIS A 111 -7.65 -5.46 -2.83
CA HIS A 111 -8.99 -5.10 -2.40
C HIS A 111 -9.64 -6.24 -1.60
N PHE A 112 -9.64 -7.47 -2.12
CA PHE A 112 -10.26 -8.61 -1.41
C PHE A 112 -9.59 -8.88 -0.07
N ALA A 113 -8.26 -8.80 0.00
CA ALA A 113 -7.53 -8.94 1.25
C ALA A 113 -7.94 -7.86 2.25
N ALA A 114 -8.02 -6.59 1.82
CA ALA A 114 -8.44 -5.48 2.67
C ALA A 114 -9.90 -5.60 3.12
N ASP A 115 -10.81 -5.92 2.20
CA ASP A 115 -12.25 -6.08 2.47
C ASP A 115 -12.52 -7.19 3.49
N THR A 116 -11.85 -8.34 3.34
CA THR A 116 -11.93 -9.45 4.31
C THR A 116 -11.55 -9.01 5.72
N PHE A 117 -10.47 -8.22 5.88
CA PHE A 117 -10.12 -7.66 7.19
C PHE A 117 -11.18 -6.70 7.71
N VAL A 118 -11.78 -5.87 6.86
CA VAL A 118 -12.84 -4.94 7.25
C VAL A 118 -14.09 -5.70 7.70
N GLU A 119 -14.53 -6.71 6.94
CA GLU A 119 -15.69 -7.56 7.25
C GLU A 119 -15.49 -8.34 8.55
N ALA A 120 -14.26 -8.81 8.81
CA ALA A 120 -13.89 -9.47 10.07
C ALA A 120 -13.79 -8.51 11.27
N GLY A 121 -13.97 -7.19 11.07
CA GLY A 121 -13.90 -6.17 12.12
C GLY A 121 -12.47 -5.71 12.45
N PHE A 122 -11.49 -6.05 11.61
CA PHE A 122 -10.09 -5.70 11.73
C PHE A 122 -9.65 -4.58 10.77
N GLY A 123 -10.56 -3.86 10.12
CA GLY A 123 -10.22 -2.74 9.25
C GLY A 123 -9.32 -1.67 9.90
N SER A 124 -9.48 -1.43 11.21
CA SER A 124 -8.58 -0.54 11.99
C SER A 124 -7.12 -1.00 12.07
N ARG A 125 -6.82 -2.25 11.67
CA ARG A 125 -5.49 -2.84 11.64
C ARG A 125 -4.79 -2.66 10.31
N LEU A 126 -5.53 -2.40 9.24
CA LEU A 126 -4.98 -2.04 7.95
C LEU A 126 -4.24 -0.72 8.07
N LEU A 127 -3.03 -0.67 7.51
CA LEU A 127 -2.16 0.49 7.60
C LEU A 127 -2.07 1.17 6.24
N ALA A 128 -1.64 0.42 5.23
CA ALA A 128 -1.48 0.94 3.89
C ALA A 128 -1.58 -0.16 2.81
N ALA A 129 -1.99 0.21 1.61
CA ALA A 129 -1.75 -0.57 0.40
C ALA A 129 -0.72 0.16 -0.46
N VAL A 130 0.20 -0.57 -1.08
CA VAL A 130 1.31 -0.01 -1.85
C VAL A 130 1.32 -0.64 -3.24
N PHE A 131 1.38 0.21 -4.26
CA PHE A 131 1.45 -0.17 -5.67
C PHE A 131 2.76 0.32 -6.26
N GLY A 132 3.56 -0.58 -6.81
CA GLY A 132 4.89 -0.28 -7.33
C GLY A 132 4.89 0.06 -8.82
N PHE A 133 5.68 1.08 -9.15
CA PHE A 133 5.91 1.55 -10.51
C PHE A 133 7.40 1.78 -10.72
N GLU A 134 7.87 1.60 -11.95
CA GLU A 134 9.25 1.86 -12.31
C GLU A 134 9.40 2.50 -13.68
N THR A 135 10.55 3.14 -13.87
CA THR A 135 11.08 3.50 -15.18
C THR A 135 12.52 3.01 -15.24
N ALA A 136 13.16 3.11 -16.40
CA ALA A 136 14.56 2.75 -16.58
C ALA A 136 15.54 3.36 -15.55
N ASP A 137 15.20 4.48 -14.91
CA ASP A 137 16.09 5.24 -14.03
C ASP A 137 15.59 5.37 -12.58
N ARG A 138 14.34 4.99 -12.25
CA ARG A 138 13.75 5.24 -10.91
C ARG A 138 12.55 4.35 -10.61
N ARG A 139 12.27 4.17 -9.32
CA ARG A 139 11.04 3.56 -8.80
C ARG A 139 10.12 4.63 -8.20
N ALA A 140 8.82 4.42 -8.32
CA ALA A 140 7.77 5.22 -7.72
C ALA A 140 6.74 4.30 -7.08
N TYR A 141 6.13 4.75 -5.99
CA TYR A 141 5.12 3.99 -5.28
C TYR A 141 3.90 4.86 -5.07
N TRP A 142 2.73 4.27 -5.24
CA TRP A 142 1.48 4.86 -4.81
C TRP A 142 1.01 4.17 -3.55
N ILE A 143 0.87 4.94 -2.46
CA ILE A 143 0.52 4.40 -1.15
C ILE A 143 -0.87 4.89 -0.79
N TYR A 144 -1.81 3.97 -0.62
CA TYR A 144 -3.12 4.25 -0.03
C TYR A 144 -3.05 4.09 1.48
N SER A 145 -3.40 5.12 2.24
CA SER A 145 -3.47 5.06 3.69
C SER A 145 -4.90 4.76 4.15
N PHE A 146 -5.13 3.57 4.72
CA PHE A 146 -6.42 3.20 5.32
C PHE A 146 -6.79 4.05 6.53
N ARG A 147 -5.87 4.87 7.06
CA ARG A 147 -6.17 5.80 8.15
C ARG A 147 -6.70 7.14 7.67
N ARG A 148 -6.35 7.51 6.44
CA ARG A 148 -6.73 8.79 5.82
C ARG A 148 -7.83 8.61 4.79
N GLY A 149 -7.92 7.41 4.19
CA GLY A 149 -8.77 7.15 3.03
C GLY A 149 -8.26 7.89 1.79
N ALA A 150 -6.94 8.00 1.63
CA ALA A 150 -6.32 8.80 0.58
C ALA A 150 -4.98 8.21 0.13
N TYR A 151 -4.66 8.49 -1.13
CA TYR A 151 -3.41 8.13 -1.78
C TYR A 151 -2.34 9.19 -1.60
N TYR A 152 -1.08 8.79 -1.65
CA TYR A 152 0.04 9.70 -1.87
C TYR A 152 1.15 9.02 -2.66
N PRO A 153 1.84 9.77 -3.54
CA PRO A 153 3.00 9.26 -4.24
C PRO A 153 4.23 9.29 -3.34
N PHE A 154 5.10 8.29 -3.50
CA PHE A 154 6.38 8.19 -2.82
C PHE A 154 7.46 7.74 -3.81
N VAL A 155 8.53 8.53 -3.95
CA VAL A 155 9.59 8.27 -4.96
C VAL A 155 10.94 8.24 -4.27
N PRO A 156 11.40 7.06 -3.80
CA PRO A 156 12.69 6.94 -3.14
C PRO A 156 13.84 7.07 -4.15
N THR A 157 14.89 7.80 -3.77
CA THR A 157 16.15 7.94 -4.50
C THR A 157 17.32 7.23 -3.79
N GLY A 158 17.03 6.55 -2.69
CA GLY A 158 17.94 5.76 -1.86
C GLY A 158 17.20 5.20 -0.65
N SER A 159 17.92 4.85 0.43
CA SER A 159 17.33 4.30 1.66
C SER A 159 16.80 5.36 2.64
N SER A 160 16.97 6.65 2.35
CA SER A 160 16.54 7.75 3.25
C SER A 160 16.27 9.08 2.56
N GLU A 161 16.19 9.09 1.22
CA GLU A 161 16.00 10.29 0.40
C GLU A 161 14.88 10.05 -0.62
N ARG A 162 14.03 11.07 -0.86
CA ARG A 162 12.91 11.03 -1.81
C ARG A 162 12.99 12.18 -2.81
N ASP A 163 12.44 11.98 -4.01
CA ASP A 163 12.34 13.02 -5.05
C ASP A 163 10.99 13.73 -5.00
N GLU A 164 10.91 14.74 -4.12
CA GLU A 164 9.70 15.54 -3.89
C GLU A 164 9.19 16.24 -5.15
N ARG A 165 10.07 16.51 -6.13
CA ARG A 165 9.66 17.14 -7.40
C ARG A 165 8.87 16.17 -8.26
N VAL A 166 9.26 14.90 -8.26
CA VAL A 166 8.56 13.85 -8.99
C VAL A 166 7.25 13.54 -8.27
N GLU A 167 7.27 13.42 -6.95
CA GLU A 167 6.05 13.21 -6.14
C GLU A 167 5.00 14.29 -6.42
N PHE A 168 5.40 15.58 -6.43
CA PHE A 168 4.49 16.67 -6.75
C PHE A 168 3.94 16.58 -8.18
N LYS A 169 4.77 16.17 -9.15
CA LYS A 169 4.34 15.96 -10.54
C LYS A 169 3.32 14.82 -10.62
N LEU A 170 3.57 13.69 -9.96
CA LEU A 170 2.69 12.53 -9.93
C LEU A 170 1.33 12.91 -9.31
N ARG A 171 1.34 13.59 -8.15
CA ARG A 171 0.14 14.16 -7.54
C ARG A 171 -0.63 15.03 -8.53
N SER A 172 0.03 15.97 -9.19
CA SER A 172 -0.66 16.93 -10.07
C SER A 172 -1.32 16.29 -11.29
N VAL A 173 -0.84 15.13 -11.74
CA VAL A 173 -1.43 14.40 -12.87
C VAL A 173 -2.58 13.51 -12.42
N LEU A 174 -2.43 12.85 -11.27
CA LEU A 174 -3.38 11.85 -10.78
C LEU A 174 -4.40 12.39 -9.76
N GLU A 175 -4.30 13.64 -9.31
CA GLU A 175 -5.27 14.26 -8.37
C GLU A 175 -6.72 14.32 -8.90
N SER A 176 -6.92 14.19 -10.20
CA SER A 176 -8.26 14.11 -10.80
C SER A 176 -8.83 12.69 -10.86
N GLU A 177 -8.00 11.68 -10.63
CA GLU A 177 -8.34 10.25 -10.77
C GLU A 177 -8.34 9.52 -9.43
N LEU A 178 -7.46 9.94 -8.51
CA LEU A 178 -7.33 9.41 -7.17
C LEU A 178 -7.67 10.49 -6.12
N ASP A 179 -8.27 10.07 -5.01
CA ASP A 179 -8.35 10.91 -3.80
C ASP A 179 -6.94 11.00 -3.19
N VAL A 180 -6.19 12.03 -3.56
CA VAL A 180 -4.81 12.26 -3.09
C VAL A 180 -4.80 13.13 -1.84
N GLU A 181 -3.99 12.76 -0.84
CA GLU A 181 -3.82 13.53 0.39
C GLU A 181 -3.16 14.89 0.11
N ASP A 182 -3.84 15.96 0.53
CA ASP A 182 -3.40 17.34 0.33
C ASP A 182 -2.27 17.76 1.28
N ASP A 183 -2.23 17.20 2.49
CA ASP A 183 -1.22 17.57 3.49
C ASP A 183 -0.03 16.60 3.46
N GLU A 184 1.08 17.08 2.90
CA GLU A 184 2.34 16.33 2.75
C GLU A 184 2.93 15.84 4.09
N SER A 185 2.51 16.41 5.22
CA SER A 185 2.93 15.96 6.55
C SER A 185 2.44 14.55 6.88
N TYR A 186 1.39 14.09 6.17
CA TYR A 186 0.83 12.75 6.29
C TYR A 186 1.33 11.78 5.22
N TRP A 187 2.28 12.20 4.39
CA TRP A 187 2.95 11.32 3.44
C TRP A 187 4.04 10.57 4.20
N TYR A 188 3.64 9.45 4.80
CA TYR A 188 4.52 8.61 5.60
C TYR A 188 5.47 7.84 4.67
N PRO A 189 6.79 8.12 4.70
CA PRO A 189 7.71 7.44 3.82
C PRO A 189 7.87 5.97 4.25
N LEU A 190 7.70 5.06 3.30
CA LEU A 190 7.99 3.63 3.44
C LEU A 190 9.37 3.37 2.84
N TRP A 191 10.42 3.59 3.64
CA TRP A 191 11.80 3.44 3.17
C TRP A 191 12.14 1.96 2.97
N PRO A 192 12.73 1.59 1.81
CA PRO A 192 13.32 0.26 1.67
C PRO A 192 14.58 0.13 2.54
N ASP A 193 14.88 -1.08 3.03
CA ASP A 193 16.07 -1.32 3.87
C ASP A 193 17.37 -1.14 3.06
N ALA A 194 17.33 -1.51 1.78
CA ALA A 194 18.43 -1.35 0.83
C ALA A 194 18.04 -0.53 -0.41
N SER A 195 19.04 0.13 -1.02
CA SER A 195 18.84 0.83 -2.29
C SER A 195 18.51 -0.16 -3.40
N GLY A 196 17.27 -0.10 -3.89
CA GLY A 196 16.79 -0.95 -4.99
C GLY A 196 15.81 -2.02 -4.55
N ASP A 197 15.61 -2.21 -3.25
CA ASP A 197 14.54 -3.05 -2.70
C ASP A 197 13.20 -2.32 -2.74
N HIS A 198 12.13 -3.10 -2.64
CA HIS A 198 10.80 -2.62 -2.36
C HIS A 198 10.63 -2.29 -0.86
N PRO A 199 9.68 -1.43 -0.48
CA PRO A 199 9.40 -1.13 0.93
C PRO A 199 8.91 -2.32 1.78
N TRP A 200 8.67 -3.47 1.14
CA TRP A 200 8.12 -4.68 1.74
C TRP A 200 9.10 -5.87 1.70
N GLU A 201 10.36 -5.63 1.34
CA GLU A 201 11.45 -6.63 1.32
C GLU A 201 12.38 -6.54 2.56
#